data_AF-A0A2W0ANL6-F1
#
_entry.id   AF-A0A2W0ANL6-F1
#
_cell.length_a   1.000
_cell.length_b   1.000
_cell.length_c   1.000
_cell.angle_alpha   90.00
_cell.angle_beta   90.00
_cell.angle_gamma   90.00
#
_symmetry.space_group_name_H-M   'P 1'
#
loop_
_entity.id
_entity.type
_entity.pdbx_description
1 polymer ?
#
loop_
_entity_poly.entity_id
_entity_poly.type
_entity_poly.pdbx_seq_one_letter_code
_entity_poly.pdbx_strand_id
1 'polypeptide(L)' 'KSGVYLGLDSVGTRIWNLLQQHRVLQEVRDAMLQEYEVSADQCERDLLRLVGEMEQQGLAEVGT' A
#
# COMPACT_ATOMS: atom_id res chain seq x y z
N LYS A 1 3.96 -21.26 -2.91
CA LYS A 1 2.65 -20.62 -2.71
C LYS A 1 2.75 -19.75 -1.46
N SER A 2 3.28 -18.54 -1.59
CA SER A 2 3.41 -17.59 -0.48
C SER A 2 2.32 -16.55 -0.67
N GLY A 3 1.08 -16.93 -0.37
CA GLY A 3 0.03 -15.95 -0.16
C GLY A 3 0.31 -15.36 1.20
N VAL A 4 0.97 -14.20 1.24
CA VAL A 4 1.20 -13.53 2.51
C VAL A 4 -0.15 -13.03 2.98
N TYR A 5 -0.70 -13.73 3.97
CA TYR A 5 -1.91 -13.31 4.66
C TYR A 5 -1.53 -12.16 5.60
N LEU A 6 -1.35 -10.96 5.04
CA LEU A 6 -1.10 -9.73 5.79
C LEU A 6 -2.32 -9.30 6.66
N GLY A 7 -3.39 -10.10 6.70
CA GLY A 7 -4.61 -9.75 7.43
C GLY A 7 -5.22 -8.44 6.94
N LEU A 8 -5.05 -8.14 5.65
CA LEU A 8 -5.46 -6.87 5.07
C LEU A 8 -6.98 -6.74 5.13
N ASP A 9 -7.44 -5.62 5.68
CA ASP A 9 -8.81 -5.17 5.50
C ASP A 9 -9.04 -4.75 4.03
N SER A 10 -10.23 -4.24 3.73
CA SER A 10 -10.58 -3.79 2.38
C SER A 10 -9.63 -2.70 1.86
N VAL A 11 -9.14 -1.83 2.74
CA VAL A 11 -8.21 -0.73 2.41
C VAL A 11 -6.82 -1.29 2.12
N GLY A 12 -6.27 -2.13 3.00
CA GLY A 12 -4.97 -2.76 2.80
C GLY A 12 -4.94 -3.62 1.53
N THR A 13 -6.03 -4.32 1.22
CA THR A 13 -6.15 -5.13 -0.01
C THR A 13 -6.14 -4.23 -1.24
N ARG A 14 -6.80 -3.07 -1.18
CA ARG A 14 -6.81 -2.12 -2.29
C ARG A 14 -5.43 -1.53 -2.53
N ILE A 15 -4.74 -1.11 -1.46
CA ILE A 15 -3.37 -0.62 -1.54
C ILE A 15 -2.45 -1.68 -2.16
N TRP A 16 -2.53 -2.93 -1.71
CA TRP A 16 -1.74 -4.02 -2.27
C TRP A 16 -1.93 -4.15 -3.78
N ASN A 17 -3.18 -4.14 -4.24
CA ASN A 17 -3.48 -4.24 -5.67
C ASN A 17 -2.95 -3.05 -6.46
N LEU A 18 -3.09 -1.84 -5.92
CA LEU A 18 -2.58 -0.62 -6.57
C LEU A 18 -1.05 -0.61 -6.63
N LEU A 19 -0.34 -1.08 -5.61
CA LEU A 19 1.13 -1.22 -5.63
C LEU A 19 1.62 -2.21 -6.69
N GLN A 20 0.81 -3.19 -7.08
CA GLN A 20 1.15 -4.07 -8.21
C GLN A 20 0.94 -3.41 -9.58
N GLN A 21 0.09 -2.40 -9.65
CA GLN A 21 -0.24 -1.67 -10.88
C GLN A 21 0.66 -0.43 -11.08
N HIS A 22 0.97 0.26 -9.99
CA HIS A 22 1.70 1.51 -9.94
C HIS A 22 3.08 1.31 -9.32
N ARG A 23 4.13 1.82 -9.96
CA ARG A 23 5.50 1.74 -9.43
C ARG A 23 5.82 2.84 -8.42
N VAL A 24 4.92 3.80 -8.24
CA VAL A 24 5.16 5.02 -7.46
C VAL A 24 4.10 5.13 -6.36
N LEU A 25 4.55 5.25 -5.10
CA LEU A 25 3.65 5.37 -3.95
C LEU A 25 2.69 6.56 -4.05
N GLN A 26 3.14 7.66 -4.66
CA GLN A 26 2.32 8.85 -4.85
C GLN A 26 1.08 8.58 -5.71
N GLU A 27 1.20 7.79 -6.78
CA GLU A 27 0.06 7.43 -7.63
C GLU A 27 -0.94 6.56 -6.86
N VAL A 28 -0.42 5.65 -6.03
CA VAL A 28 -1.27 4.82 -5.15
C VAL A 28 -2.03 5.68 -4.15
N ARG A 29 -1.35 6.64 -3.51
CA ARG A 29 -1.99 7.61 -2.60
C ARG A 29 -3.09 8.39 -3.31
N ASP A 30 -2.80 8.93 -4.49
CA ASP A 30 -3.75 9.76 -5.21
C ASP A 30 -5.00 8.94 -5.63
N ALA A 31 -4.83 7.69 -6.06
CA ALA A 31 -5.94 6.78 -6.32
C ALA A 31 -6.76 6.48 -5.05
N MET A 32 -6.09 6.23 -3.92
CA MET A 32 -6.76 5.98 -2.64
C MET A 32 -7.58 7.19 -2.17
N LEU A 33 -7.09 8.42 -2.36
CA LEU A 33 -7.82 9.64 -2.00
C LEU A 33 -9.03 9.92 -2.92
N GLN A 34 -9.03 9.37 -4.13
CA GLN A 34 -10.19 9.44 -5.02
C GLN A 34 -11.27 8.42 -4.66
N GLU A 35 -10.85 7.25 -4.16
CA GLU A 35 -11.75 6.14 -3.86
C GLU A 35 -12.29 6.16 -2.42
N TYR A 36 -11.55 6.76 -1.49
CA TYR A 36 -11.87 6.78 -0.07
C TYR A 36 -11.85 8.22 0.45
N GLU A 37 -12.84 8.54 1.27
CA GLU A 37 -12.93 9.84 1.95
C GLU A 37 -12.02 9.86 3.18
N VAL A 38 -10.70 9.81 2.94
CA VAL A 38 -9.65 9.85 3.97
C VAL A 38 -8.75 11.06 3.76
N SER A 39 -8.04 11.49 4.80
CA SER A 39 -7.03 12.54 4.66
C SER A 39 -5.76 12.00 3.98
N ALA A 40 -5.04 12.90 3.30
CA ALA A 40 -3.74 12.58 2.69
C ALA A 40 -2.77 12.00 3.73
N ASP A 41 -2.66 12.63 4.90
CA ASP A 41 -1.76 12.17 5.97
C ASP A 41 -2.12 10.76 6.47
N GLN A 42 -3.41 10.43 6.58
CA GLN A 42 -3.84 9.10 6.99
C GLN A 42 -3.49 8.06 5.91
N CYS A 43 -3.79 8.38 4.66
CA CYS A 43 -3.48 7.51 3.52
C CYS A 43 -1.97 7.25 3.41
N GLU A 44 -1.14 8.28 3.54
CA GLU A 44 0.32 8.15 3.48
C GLU A 44 0.86 7.28 4.62
N ARG A 45 0.37 7.46 5.86
CA ARG A 45 0.79 6.62 6.99
C ARG A 45 0.45 5.16 6.75
N ASP A 46 -0.76 4.86 6.26
CA ASP A 46 -1.19 3.48 6.01
C ASP A 46 -0.40 2.84 4.86
N LEU A 47 -0.11 3.61 3.81
CA LEU A 47 0.74 3.20 2.70
C LEU A 47 2.16 2.86 3.17
N LEU A 48 2.80 3.77 3.90
CA LEU A 48 4.16 3.56 4.40
C LEU A 48 4.23 2.40 5.38
N ARG A 49 3.23 2.24 6.26
CA ARG A 49 3.14 1.08 7.14
C ARG A 49 3.10 -0.22 6.35
N LEU A 50 2.22 -0.32 5.36
CA LEU A 50 2.08 -1.54 4.55
C LEU A 50 3.35 -1.85 3.76
N VAL A 51 3.94 -0.86 3.11
CA VAL A 51 5.19 -1.05 2.35
C VAL A 51 6.35 -1.43 3.27
N GLY A 52 6.43 -0.86 4.46
CA GLY A 52 7.40 -1.27 5.48
C GLY A 52 7.21 -2.72 5.94
N GLU A 53 5.96 -3.16 6.14
CA GLU A 53 5.65 -4.57 6.46
C GLU A 53 6.03 -5.52 5.30
N MET A 54 5.79 -5.10 4.05
CA MET A 54 6.20 -5.86 2.86
C MET A 54 7.72 -5.96 2.74
N GLU A 55 8.44 -4.86 2.96
CA GLU A 55 9.90 -4.80 2.91
C GLU A 55 10.52 -5.73 3.96
N GLN A 56 10.02 -5.69 5.19
CA GLN A 56 10.45 -6.59 6.28
C GLN A 56 10.27 -8.07 5.94
N GLN A 57 9.30 -8.39 5.08
CA GLN A 57 9.05 -9.75 4.60
C GLN A 57 9.74 -10.08 3.27
N GLY A 58 10.52 -9.14 2.71
CA GLY A 58 11.20 -9.31 1.42
C GLY A 58 10.26 -9.35 0.22
N LEU A 59 9.07 -8.75 0.34
CA LEU A 59 8.03 -8.73 -0.70
C LEU A 59 8.04 -7.45 -1.53
N ALA A 60 8.64 -6.38 -1.02
CA ALA A 60 8.80 -5.10 -1.68
C ALA A 60 10.21 -4.55 -1.42
N GLU A 61 10.67 -3.68 -2.31
CA GLU A 61 11.94 -2.96 -2.19
C GLU A 61 11.65 -1.47 -2.36
N VAL A 62 12.11 -0.65 -1.41
CA VAL A 62 11.99 0.80 -1.50
C VAL A 62 13.20 1.34 -2.26
N GLY A 63 12.98 1.69 -3.53
CA GLY A 63 13.98 2.37 -4.35
C GLY A 63 14.28 3.76 -3.79
N THR A 64 15.54 4.00 -3.42
CA THR A 64 16.04 5.32 -2.98
C THR A 64 16.36 6.21 -4.17
#